data_AF-A0A9E4I854-F1
#
_entry.id   AF-A0A9E4I854-F1
#
_cell.length_a   1.000
_cell.length_b   1.000
_cell.length_c   1.000
_cell.angle_alpha   90.00
_cell.angle_beta   90.00
_cell.angle_gamma   90.00
#
_symmetry.space_group_name_H-M   'P 1'
#
loop_
_entity.id
_entity.type
_entity.pdbx_description
1 polymer ?
#
loop_
_entity_poly.entity_id
_entity_poly.type
_entity_poly.pdbx_seq_one_letter_code
_entity_poly.pdbx_strand_id
1 'polypeptide(L)'
;MRLDMPRWGRIPLLVLVPVFSILWLVPLAWTVASGLRPGNAVFRSFRGLNWRTFIPDAVTTENVAAIADGTLGRAIVNSLIVAGATVALGVLISAMAAYGLTAFRFRGRGLIFALVVLAFMVPFEALAIPLADSARSVGLDNSYIGLILPGVGNGLAIFLLRQFYLDIP
;
A
#
# COMPACT_ATOMS: atom_id res chain seq x y z
N MET A 1 -22.73 7.56 14.45
CA MET A 1 -22.45 6.41 15.33
C MET A 1 -22.16 6.94 16.74
N ARG A 2 -23.19 7.09 17.59
CA ARG A 2 -23.01 7.50 18.99
C ARG A 2 -22.67 6.22 19.76
N LEU A 3 -21.50 6.16 20.39
CA LEU A 3 -21.11 5.02 21.20
C LEU A 3 -21.97 5.01 22.47
N ASP A 4 -23.05 4.24 22.50
CA ASP A 4 -23.95 4.07 23.65
C ASP A 4 -23.32 3.22 24.76
N MET A 5 -22.03 3.46 25.05
CA MET A 5 -21.29 2.82 26.13
C MET A 5 -21.51 3.57 27.46
N PRO A 6 -21.71 2.85 28.59
CA PRO A 6 -21.74 3.46 29.92
C PRO A 6 -20.47 4.27 30.18
N ARG A 7 -20.58 5.40 30.88
CA ARG A 7 -19.48 6.39 31.09
C ARG A 7 -18.15 5.77 31.56
N TRP A 8 -18.22 4.62 32.25
CA TRP A 8 -17.09 3.90 32.84
C TRP A 8 -16.29 3.10 31.79
N GLY A 9 -16.94 2.66 30.70
CA GLY A 9 -16.27 2.01 29.56
C GLY A 9 -15.56 2.98 28.61
N ARG A 10 -15.82 4.29 28.72
CA ARG A 10 -15.21 5.32 27.87
C ARG A 10 -13.86 5.80 28.38
N ILE A 11 -13.64 5.77 29.70
CA ILE A 11 -12.38 6.17 30.34
C ILE A 11 -11.18 5.35 29.87
N PRO A 12 -11.23 3.99 29.84
CA PRO A 12 -10.12 3.22 29.29
C PRO A 12 -9.89 3.51 27.81
N LEU A 13 -10.96 3.77 27.04
CA LEU A 13 -10.86 4.13 25.63
C LEU A 13 -10.17 5.49 25.43
N LEU A 14 -10.49 6.48 26.27
CA LEU A 14 -9.89 7.82 26.26
C LEU A 14 -8.41 7.83 26.63
N VAL A 15 -7.92 6.81 27.33
CA VAL A 15 -6.51 6.69 27.73
C VAL A 15 -5.75 5.76 26.80
N LEU A 16 -6.29 4.58 26.51
CA LEU A 16 -5.61 3.57 25.69
C LEU A 16 -5.42 4.03 24.25
N VAL A 17 -6.45 4.64 23.63
CA VAL A 17 -6.35 5.10 22.24
C VAL A 17 -5.19 6.08 22.04
N PRO A 18 -5.07 7.21 22.78
CA PRO A 18 -3.96 8.12 22.59
C PRO A 18 -2.61 7.50 22.97
N VAL A 19 -2.55 6.65 24.00
CA VAL A 19 -1.30 5.95 24.37
C VAL A 19 -0.81 5.06 23.23
N PHE A 20 -1.70 4.25 22.64
CA PHE A 20 -1.36 3.43 21.48
C PHE A 20 -1.04 4.30 20.26
N SER A 21 -1.79 5.36 19.99
CA SER A 21 -1.50 6.28 18.90
C SER A 21 -0.10 6.89 19.02
N ILE A 22 0.30 7.34 20.21
CA ILE A 22 1.64 7.88 20.46
C ILE A 22 2.70 6.80 20.22
N LEU A 23 2.49 5.58 20.74
CA LEU A 23 3.40 4.46 20.55
C LEU A 23 3.65 4.15 19.06
N TRP A 24 2.60 4.21 18.22
CA TRP A 24 2.70 4.02 16.77
C TRP A 24 3.41 5.17 16.04
N LEU A 25 3.32 6.40 16.56
CA LEU A 25 3.98 7.57 15.98
C LEU A 25 5.48 7.65 16.29
N VAL A 26 5.94 7.01 17.37
CA VAL A 26 7.36 6.98 17.76
C VAL A 26 8.30 6.55 16.62
N PRO A 27 8.12 5.40 15.94
CA PRO A 27 9.01 5.02 14.84
C PRO A 27 8.94 5.99 13.64
N LEU A 28 7.77 6.58 13.38
CA LEU A 28 7.60 7.62 12.35
C LEU A 28 8.35 8.90 12.69
N ALA A 29 8.30 9.34 13.95
CA ALA A 29 9.06 10.49 14.41
C ALA A 29 10.56 10.24 14.29
N TRP A 30 11.02 9.02 14.58
CA TRP A 30 12.41 8.63 14.39
C TRP A 30 12.86 8.68 12.94
N THR A 31 12.07 8.16 11.99
CA THR A 31 12.46 8.15 10.57
C THR A 31 12.59 9.56 10.01
N VAL A 32 11.68 10.46 10.39
CA VAL A 32 11.76 11.89 10.05
C VAL A 32 13.02 12.53 10.65
N ALA A 33 13.28 12.31 11.95
CA ALA A 33 14.47 12.85 12.60
C ALA A 33 15.78 12.31 11.99
N SER A 34 15.80 11.04 11.58
CA SER A 34 16.96 10.40 10.95
C SER A 34 17.23 10.95 9.54
N GLY A 35 16.17 11.30 8.80
CA GLY A 35 16.30 11.92 7.48
C GLY A 35 17.03 13.28 7.51
N LEU A 36 17.00 13.99 8.64
CA LEU A 36 17.64 15.29 8.83
C LEU A 36 19.05 15.20 9.42
N ARG A 37 19.59 13.99 9.67
CA ARG A 37 20.93 13.80 10.25
C ARG A 37 22.00 13.62 9.17
N PRO A 38 23.23 14.09 9.41
CA PRO A 38 24.35 13.75 8.54
C PRO A 38 24.57 12.23 8.51
N GLY A 39 24.93 11.66 7.35
CA GLY A 39 24.93 10.21 7.11
C GLY A 39 25.78 9.38 8.09
N ASN A 40 26.82 9.96 8.66
CA ASN A 40 27.67 9.31 9.67
C ASN A 40 27.09 9.30 11.10
N ALA A 41 26.01 10.05 11.36
CA ALA A 41 25.38 10.18 12.66
C ALA A 41 24.20 9.21 12.85
N VAL A 42 23.55 8.79 11.76
CA VAL A 42 22.40 7.86 11.78
C VAL A 42 22.72 6.55 12.51
N PHE A 43 23.88 5.94 12.22
CA PHE A 43 24.31 4.68 12.83
C PHE A 43 24.86 4.82 14.26
N ARG A 44 25.31 6.02 14.65
CA ARG A 44 25.81 6.28 16.01
C ARG A 44 24.67 6.42 17.03
N SER A 45 23.52 6.92 16.59
CA SER A 45 22.34 7.10 17.45
C SER A 45 21.56 5.80 17.74
N PHE A 46 21.93 4.67 17.12
CA PHE A 46 21.30 3.37 17.38
C PHE A 46 21.57 2.82 18.80
N ARG A 47 22.51 3.40 19.55
CA ARG A 47 23.01 2.87 20.82
C ARG A 47 22.20 3.25 22.07
N GLY A 48 21.02 3.87 21.95
CA GLY A 48 20.14 4.11 23.09
C GLY A 48 18.81 4.76 22.73
N LEU A 49 17.72 4.24 23.29
CA LEU A 49 16.38 4.81 23.18
C LEU A 49 16.25 6.00 24.15
N ASN A 50 16.98 7.08 23.87
CA ASN A 50 16.97 8.30 24.67
C ASN A 50 16.11 9.37 23.99
N TRP A 51 15.61 10.35 24.76
CA TRP A 51 14.84 11.48 24.21
C TRP A 51 15.63 12.27 23.15
N ARG A 52 16.97 12.30 23.28
CA ARG A 52 17.91 12.85 22.29
C ARG A 52 17.87 12.13 20.95
N THR A 53 17.33 10.92 20.88
CA THR A 53 17.24 10.20 19.61
C THR A 53 16.13 10.71 18.69
N PHE A 54 15.22 11.56 19.20
CA PHE A 54 14.22 12.24 18.39
C PHE A 54 14.62 13.66 17.97
N ILE A 55 15.69 14.22 18.54
CA ILE A 55 16.21 15.55 18.22
C ILE A 55 17.59 15.38 17.58
N PRO A 56 17.80 15.75 16.31
CA PRO A 56 19.12 15.68 15.68
C PRO A 56 20.13 16.59 16.40
N ASP A 57 21.33 16.08 16.70
CA ASP A 57 22.42 16.90 17.25
C ASP A 57 22.90 17.97 16.24
N ALA A 58 22.79 17.67 14.94
CA ALA A 58 23.00 18.59 13.84
C ALA A 58 21.91 18.36 12.79
N VAL A 59 21.25 19.44 12.36
CA VAL A 59 20.22 19.41 11.31
C VAL A 59 20.89 19.72 9.98
N THR A 60 20.78 18.80 9.03
CA THR A 60 21.30 18.93 7.67
C THR A 60 20.20 18.67 6.66
N THR A 61 20.13 19.48 5.61
CA THR A 61 19.17 19.30 4.50
C THR A 61 19.75 18.49 3.33
N GLU A 62 21.00 18.05 3.43
CA GLU A 62 21.71 17.32 2.36
C GLU A 62 20.96 16.07 1.91
N ASN A 63 20.45 15.26 2.83
CA ASN A 63 19.68 14.05 2.48
C ASN A 63 18.37 14.39 1.76
N VAL A 64 17.77 15.55 2.05
CA VAL A 64 16.52 16.00 1.40
C VAL A 64 16.83 16.57 0.01
N ALA A 65 17.90 17.34 -0.12
CA ALA A 65 18.38 17.84 -1.41
C ALA A 65 18.81 16.68 -2.33
N ALA A 66 19.43 15.64 -1.78
CA ALA A 66 19.81 14.43 -2.51
C ALA A 66 18.62 13.68 -3.11
N ILE A 67 17.40 13.88 -2.60
CA ILE A 67 16.17 13.33 -3.21
C ILE A 67 15.91 14.00 -4.56
N ALA A 68 16.08 15.33 -4.65
CA ALA A 68 15.82 16.11 -5.85
C ALA A 68 16.91 15.89 -6.92
N ASP A 69 18.18 15.83 -6.50
CA ASP A 69 19.33 15.75 -7.41
C ASP A 69 19.75 14.30 -7.76
N GLY A 70 19.25 13.31 -7.01
CA GLY A 70 19.66 11.91 -7.11
C GLY A 70 18.74 11.01 -7.94
N THR A 71 19.13 9.73 -8.04
CA THR A 71 18.33 8.66 -8.64
C THR A 71 17.02 8.38 -7.88
N LEU A 72 16.95 8.79 -6.62
CA LEU A 72 15.77 8.59 -5.76
C LEU A 72 14.56 9.39 -6.22
N GLY A 73 14.74 10.66 -6.64
CA GLY A 73 13.64 11.47 -7.16
C GLY A 73 12.99 10.83 -8.40
N ARG A 74 13.80 10.30 -9.31
CA ARG A 74 13.31 9.53 -10.46
C ARG A 74 12.58 8.25 -10.02
N ALA A 75 13.13 7.50 -9.05
CA ALA A 75 12.48 6.31 -8.53
C ALA A 75 11.11 6.59 -7.90
N ILE A 76 10.96 7.73 -7.20
CA ILE A 76 9.69 8.20 -6.63
C ILE A 76 8.68 8.49 -7.75
N VAL A 77 9.09 9.24 -8.77
CA VAL A 77 8.21 9.55 -9.92
C VAL A 77 7.79 8.28 -10.65
N ASN A 78 8.72 7.36 -10.91
CA ASN A 78 8.44 6.08 -11.54
C ASN A 78 7.43 5.27 -10.71
N SER A 79 7.61 5.24 -9.38
CA SER A 79 6.69 4.54 -8.47
C SER A 79 5.31 5.17 -8.47
N LEU A 80 5.23 6.50 -8.49
CA LEU A 80 3.95 7.23 -8.55
C LEU A 80 3.21 6.95 -9.86
N ILE A 81 3.93 6.95 -10.99
CA ILE A 81 3.36 6.64 -12.31
C ILE A 81 2.84 5.20 -12.32
N VAL A 82 3.66 4.23 -11.92
CA VAL A 82 3.28 2.81 -11.93
C VAL A 82 2.12 2.55 -10.97
N ALA A 83 2.21 3.03 -9.73
CA ALA A 83 1.15 2.83 -8.74
C ALA A 83 -0.16 3.53 -9.17
N GLY A 84 -0.08 4.78 -9.60
CA GLY A 84 -1.23 5.55 -10.04
C GLY A 84 -1.93 4.93 -11.25
N ALA A 85 -1.17 4.54 -12.27
CA ALA A 85 -1.71 3.88 -13.46
C ALA A 85 -2.32 2.51 -13.12
N THR A 86 -1.65 1.71 -12.30
CA THR A 86 -2.14 0.39 -11.87
C THR A 86 -3.45 0.53 -11.10
N VAL A 87 -3.54 1.49 -10.18
CA VAL A 87 -4.78 1.73 -9.41
C VAL A 87 -5.90 2.23 -10.32
N ALA A 88 -5.64 3.22 -11.18
CA ALA A 88 -6.66 3.78 -12.06
C ALA A 88 -7.25 2.72 -13.01
N LEU A 89 -6.37 1.98 -13.70
CA LEU A 89 -6.77 0.92 -14.63
C LEU A 89 -7.37 -0.28 -13.90
N GLY A 90 -6.76 -0.69 -12.79
CA GLY A 90 -7.21 -1.82 -11.98
C GLY A 90 -8.59 -1.59 -11.40
N VAL A 91 -8.87 -0.40 -10.86
CA VAL A 91 -10.21 -0.04 -10.36
C VAL A 91 -11.22 0.00 -11.49
N LEU A 92 -10.89 0.63 -12.62
CA LEU A 92 -11.79 0.70 -13.78
C LEU A 92 -12.19 -0.70 -14.27
N ILE A 93 -11.22 -1.57 -14.51
CA ILE A 93 -11.46 -2.94 -14.99
C ILE A 93 -12.16 -3.79 -13.94
N SER A 94 -11.76 -3.66 -12.68
CA SER A 94 -12.39 -4.42 -11.59
C SER A 94 -13.84 -4.01 -11.36
N ALA A 95 -14.16 -2.73 -11.47
CA ALA A 95 -15.52 -2.21 -11.38
C ALA A 95 -16.38 -2.74 -12.53
N MET A 96 -15.88 -2.70 -13.77
CA MET A 96 -16.59 -3.25 -14.93
C MET A 96 -16.84 -4.76 -14.80
N ALA A 97 -15.83 -5.52 -14.35
CA ALA A 97 -15.94 -6.96 -14.14
C ALA A 97 -16.94 -7.29 -13.02
N ALA A 98 -16.84 -6.60 -11.88
CA ALA A 98 -17.75 -6.76 -10.75
C ALA A 98 -19.20 -6.43 -11.15
N TYR A 99 -19.40 -5.30 -11.85
CA TYR A 99 -20.70 -4.90 -12.36
C TYR A 99 -21.26 -5.94 -13.33
N GLY A 100 -20.44 -6.47 -14.23
CA GLY A 100 -20.84 -7.55 -15.13
C GLY A 100 -21.30 -8.81 -14.39
N LEU A 101 -20.59 -9.17 -13.32
CA LEU A 101 -20.88 -10.33 -12.47
C LEU A 101 -22.09 -10.13 -11.53
N THR A 102 -22.56 -8.90 -11.32
CA THR A 102 -23.78 -8.61 -10.52
C THR A 102 -24.98 -8.31 -11.41
N ALA A 103 -24.88 -7.31 -12.29
CA ALA A 103 -25.99 -6.76 -13.06
C ALA A 103 -26.54 -7.72 -14.13
N PHE A 104 -25.67 -8.51 -14.77
CA PHE A 104 -26.10 -9.43 -15.83
C PHE A 104 -26.25 -10.87 -15.33
N ARG A 105 -27.31 -11.54 -15.81
CA ARG A 105 -27.52 -12.98 -15.61
C ARG A 105 -27.07 -13.71 -16.87
N PHE A 106 -25.97 -14.44 -16.77
CA PHE A 106 -25.44 -15.25 -17.87
C PHE A 106 -24.94 -16.60 -17.36
N ARG A 107 -24.87 -17.58 -18.27
CA ARG A 107 -24.48 -18.96 -17.96
C ARG A 107 -22.97 -19.00 -17.66
N GLY A 108 -22.58 -19.59 -16.53
CA GLY A 108 -21.16 -19.68 -16.11
C GLY A 108 -20.67 -18.55 -15.18
N ARG A 109 -21.52 -17.57 -14.85
CA ARG A 109 -21.18 -16.45 -13.93
C ARG A 109 -20.60 -16.89 -12.59
N GLY A 110 -21.13 -17.97 -12.01
CA GLY A 110 -20.63 -18.53 -10.75
C GLY A 110 -19.22 -19.12 -10.88
N LEU A 111 -18.92 -19.78 -12.00
CA LEU A 111 -17.59 -20.33 -12.27
C LEU A 111 -16.56 -19.23 -12.48
N ILE A 112 -16.89 -18.19 -13.26
CA ILE A 112 -16.00 -17.04 -13.45
C ILE A 112 -15.69 -16.38 -12.10
N PHE A 113 -16.71 -16.17 -11.27
CA PHE A 113 -16.50 -15.60 -9.95
C PHE A 113 -15.64 -16.49 -9.05
N ALA A 114 -15.83 -17.82 -9.08
CA ALA A 114 -14.97 -18.75 -8.35
C ALA A 114 -13.50 -18.67 -8.81
N LEU A 115 -13.26 -18.58 -10.12
CA LEU A 115 -11.91 -18.40 -10.68
C LEU A 115 -11.27 -17.08 -10.22
N VAL A 116 -12.03 -15.99 -10.20
CA VAL A 116 -11.57 -14.69 -9.67
C VAL A 116 -11.13 -14.84 -8.22
N VAL A 117 -11.93 -15.52 -7.39
CA VAL A 117 -11.59 -15.74 -5.97
C VAL A 117 -10.33 -16.58 -5.82
N LEU A 118 -10.24 -17.70 -6.54
CA LEU A 118 -9.07 -18.57 -6.51
C LEU A 118 -7.80 -17.84 -6.95
N ALA A 119 -7.89 -16.97 -7.95
CA ALA A 119 -6.73 -16.25 -8.48
C ALA A 119 -6.07 -15.33 -7.44
N PHE A 120 -6.83 -14.66 -6.56
CA PHE A 120 -6.25 -13.77 -5.55
C PHE A 120 -5.95 -14.46 -4.21
N MET A 121 -6.38 -15.71 -4.00
CA MET A 121 -6.00 -16.49 -2.82
C MET A 121 -4.53 -16.89 -2.84
N VAL A 122 -3.92 -16.97 -4.03
CA VAL A 122 -2.48 -17.21 -4.16
C VAL A 122 -1.74 -15.94 -3.73
N PRO A 123 -0.79 -16.03 -2.78
CA PRO A 123 -0.05 -14.87 -2.32
C PRO A 123 0.79 -14.30 -3.46
N PHE A 124 0.81 -12.97 -3.57
CA PHE A 124 1.56 -12.26 -4.61
C PHE A 124 3.04 -12.67 -4.65
N GLU A 125 3.63 -13.00 -3.49
CA GLU A 125 5.04 -13.36 -3.40
C GLU A 125 5.39 -14.68 -4.10
N ALA A 126 4.43 -15.61 -4.21
CA ALA A 126 4.60 -16.83 -4.99
C ALA A 126 4.48 -16.59 -6.50
N LEU A 127 3.79 -15.51 -6.89
CA LEU A 127 3.49 -15.15 -8.27
C LEU A 127 4.53 -14.19 -8.88
N ALA A 128 5.26 -13.45 -8.04
CA ALA A 128 6.21 -12.43 -8.49
C ALA A 128 7.23 -12.94 -9.52
N ILE A 129 7.85 -14.10 -9.26
CA ILE A 129 8.83 -14.71 -10.18
C ILE A 129 8.15 -15.17 -11.49
N PRO A 130 7.06 -15.97 -11.47
CA PRO A 130 6.31 -16.33 -12.67
C PRO A 130 5.83 -15.15 -13.53
N LEU A 131 5.33 -14.08 -12.91
CA LEU A 131 4.88 -12.90 -13.65
C LEU A 131 6.06 -12.15 -14.27
N ALA A 132 7.20 -12.07 -13.58
CA ALA A 132 8.40 -11.48 -14.14
C ALA A 132 8.91 -12.26 -15.36
N ASP A 133 8.89 -13.60 -15.28
CA ASP A 133 9.28 -14.46 -16.40
C ASP A 133 8.29 -14.34 -17.58
N SER A 134 6.99 -14.30 -17.29
CA SER A 134 5.94 -14.08 -18.29
C SER A 134 6.04 -12.70 -18.94
N ALA A 135 6.39 -11.65 -18.20
CA ALA A 135 6.62 -10.32 -18.76
C ALA A 135 7.85 -10.30 -19.68
N ARG A 136 8.92 -11.01 -19.31
CA ARG A 136 10.13 -11.14 -20.14
C ARG A 136 9.85 -11.91 -21.43
N SER A 137 9.06 -12.98 -21.38
CA SER A 137 8.78 -13.81 -22.56
C SER A 137 8.02 -13.06 -23.66
N VAL A 138 7.27 -12.00 -23.29
CA VAL A 138 6.59 -11.10 -24.23
C VAL A 138 7.34 -9.80 -24.50
N GLY A 139 8.61 -9.67 -24.05
CA GLY A 139 9.46 -8.50 -24.30
C GLY A 139 9.03 -7.23 -23.55
N LEU A 140 8.34 -7.38 -22.40
CA LEU A 140 7.98 -6.28 -21.50
C LEU A 140 9.02 -6.09 -20.38
N ASP A 141 10.21 -6.64 -20.54
CA ASP A 141 11.30 -6.48 -19.61
C ASP A 141 11.72 -5.00 -19.48
N ASN A 142 12.05 -4.60 -18.25
CA ASN A 142 12.47 -3.23 -17.93
C ASN A 142 11.52 -2.11 -18.42
N SER A 143 10.20 -2.36 -18.42
CA SER A 143 9.19 -1.42 -18.91
C SER A 143 8.11 -1.11 -17.87
N TYR A 144 7.49 0.07 -17.94
CA TYR A 144 6.35 0.41 -17.07
C TYR A 144 5.15 -0.50 -17.31
N ILE A 145 4.91 -0.90 -18.56
CA ILE A 145 3.79 -1.79 -18.91
C ILE A 145 3.98 -3.15 -18.24
N GLY A 146 5.20 -3.68 -18.23
CA GLY A 146 5.53 -4.94 -17.55
C GLY A 146 5.31 -4.89 -16.03
N LEU A 147 5.35 -3.70 -15.42
CA LEU A 147 5.03 -3.50 -13.99
C LEU A 147 3.54 -3.28 -13.75
N ILE A 148 2.87 -2.53 -14.63
CA ILE A 148 1.46 -2.14 -14.46
C ILE A 148 0.51 -3.31 -14.78
N LEU A 149 0.71 -3.97 -15.91
CA LEU A 149 -0.23 -4.95 -16.46
C LEU A 149 -0.55 -6.11 -15.49
N PRO A 150 0.44 -6.72 -14.80
CA PRO A 150 0.20 -7.66 -13.70
C PRO A 150 -0.79 -7.22 -12.64
N GLY A 151 -0.71 -5.96 -12.20
CA GLY A 151 -1.48 -5.44 -11.08
C GLY A 151 -2.91 -5.03 -11.43
N VAL A 152 -3.23 -4.90 -12.73
CA VAL A 152 -4.55 -4.48 -13.20
C VAL A 152 -5.63 -5.55 -12.94
N GLY A 153 -5.27 -6.83 -13.08
CA GLY A 153 -6.19 -7.97 -12.87
C GLY A 153 -6.38 -8.33 -11.40
N ASN A 154 -6.82 -7.39 -10.57
CA ASN A 154 -6.89 -7.60 -9.12
C ASN A 154 -8.19 -8.33 -8.69
N GLY A 155 -8.07 -9.63 -8.43
CA GLY A 155 -9.23 -10.45 -8.03
C GLY A 155 -9.88 -10.02 -6.71
N LEU A 156 -9.10 -9.51 -5.75
CA LEU A 156 -9.63 -9.01 -4.47
C LEU A 156 -10.49 -7.77 -4.69
N ALA A 157 -10.05 -6.84 -5.56
CA ALA A 157 -10.83 -5.67 -5.91
C ALA A 157 -12.17 -6.04 -6.58
N ILE A 158 -12.14 -6.99 -7.53
CA ILE A 158 -13.37 -7.51 -8.17
C ILE A 158 -14.30 -8.12 -7.13
N PHE A 159 -13.76 -8.94 -6.22
CA PHE A 159 -14.54 -9.56 -5.16
C PHE A 159 -15.22 -8.51 -4.27
N LEU A 160 -14.46 -7.55 -3.75
CA LEU A 160 -14.99 -6.50 -2.86
C LEU A 160 -16.05 -5.64 -3.56
N LEU A 161 -15.78 -5.19 -4.79
CA LEU A 161 -16.72 -4.40 -5.57
C LEU A 161 -18.00 -5.18 -5.87
N ARG A 162 -17.89 -6.48 -6.16
CA ARG A 162 -19.06 -7.33 -6.38
C ARG A 162 -19.90 -7.48 -5.12
N GLN A 163 -19.28 -7.69 -3.95
CA GLN A 163 -20.03 -7.74 -2.68
C GLN A 163 -20.76 -6.42 -2.44
N PHE A 164 -20.06 -5.30 -2.59
CA PHE A 164 -20.65 -3.98 -2.47
C PHE A 164 -21.84 -3.76 -3.42
N TYR A 165 -21.72 -4.15 -4.70
CA TYR A 165 -22.81 -4.01 -5.67
C TYR A 165 -24.01 -4.92 -5.39
N LEU A 166 -23.84 -6.04 -4.70
CA LEU A 166 -24.95 -6.92 -4.29
C LEU A 166 -25.71 -6.38 -3.08
N ASP A 167 -25.05 -5.57 -2.25
CA ASP A 167 -25.65 -4.93 -1.08
C ASP A 167 -26.49 -3.69 -1.45
N ILE A 168 -26.40 -3.21 -2.69
CA ILE A 168 -27.23 -2.10 -3.21
C ILE A 168 -28.64 -2.64 -3.48
N PRO A 169 -29.70 -2.05 -2.88
CA PRO A 169 -31.09 -2.48 -3.04
C PRO A 169 -31.60 -2.47 -4.48
#